data_AF-T1B5V1-F1
#
_entry.id   AF-T1B5V1-F1
#
_cell.length_a   1.000
_cell.length_b   1.000
_cell.length_c   1.000
_cell.angle_alpha   90.00
_cell.angle_beta   90.00
_cell.angle_gamma   90.00
#
_symmetry.space_group_name_H-M   'P 1'
#
loop_
_entity.id
_entity.type
_entity.pdbx_description
1 polymer ?
#
loop_
_entity_poly.entity_id
_entity_poly.type
_entity_poly.pdbx_seq_one_letter_code
_entity_poly.pdbx_strand_id
1 'polypeptide(L)'
;SDKISDSDPHSIGKPPNPIKAISEEARKTAEILNKYLVRSREILAYHPFNERRKIQGKLPANELLLRGPGLTPNLMPFQEMYGISGAYAVGIPMIRGLANLMGLEELKIRGITGSIDTDYDAKIRGAVNALSKKDFVLVNIKAPDVAAHDKNPILKREVLEKIDVAMKPLTEILEETVVILTGDHSTSSESGEHTGDPVPFLISSYDIRTNGCQRFDEKNCGIATFRIQSRNVMQYGMQLADRSEKYGA
;
A
#
# COMPACT_ATOMS: atom_id res chain seq x y z
N SER A 1 24.32 -2.39 6.56
CA SER A 1 23.77 -1.03 6.65
C SER A 1 23.17 -0.65 5.30
N ASP A 2 21.99 -0.04 5.32
CA ASP A 2 21.27 0.57 4.19
C ASP A 2 21.69 2.02 3.91
N LYS A 3 22.62 2.58 4.69
CA LYS A 3 23.18 3.92 4.49
C LYS A 3 24.13 3.97 3.27
N ILE A 4 23.59 3.76 2.08
CA ILE A 4 24.24 3.82 0.78
C ILE A 4 23.46 4.74 -0.17
N SER A 5 24.09 5.22 -1.24
CA SER A 5 23.40 5.96 -2.31
C SER A 5 22.71 5.01 -3.31
N ASP A 6 21.78 5.56 -4.09
CA ASP A 6 21.20 4.87 -5.24
C ASP A 6 22.22 4.70 -6.37
N SER A 7 22.00 3.69 -7.22
CA SER A 7 22.65 3.62 -8.53
C SER A 7 21.82 4.30 -9.63
N ASP A 8 20.54 4.55 -9.37
CA ASP A 8 19.65 5.26 -10.28
C ASP A 8 20.03 6.75 -10.39
N PRO A 9 20.24 7.30 -11.60
CA PRO A 9 20.51 8.72 -11.79
C PRO A 9 19.25 9.60 -11.78
N HIS A 10 18.07 9.01 -11.60
CA HIS A 10 16.75 9.68 -11.56
C HIS A 10 16.44 10.53 -12.81
N SER A 11 17.16 10.29 -13.91
CA SER A 11 17.01 11.04 -15.16
C SER A 11 17.48 10.21 -16.36
N ILE A 12 16.75 10.35 -17.47
CA ILE A 12 17.05 9.66 -18.73
C ILE A 12 18.31 10.28 -19.35
N GLY A 13 19.13 9.46 -20.02
CA GLY A 13 20.33 9.90 -20.73
C GLY A 13 21.57 10.05 -19.86
N LYS A 14 21.47 9.78 -18.55
CA LYS A 14 22.62 9.74 -17.63
C LYS A 14 23.08 8.31 -17.37
N PRO A 15 24.39 8.09 -17.16
CA PRO A 15 24.89 6.79 -16.76
C PRO A 15 24.42 6.43 -15.33
N PRO A 16 24.34 5.13 -14.99
CA PRO A 16 24.13 4.70 -13.61
C PRO A 16 25.23 5.22 -12.69
N ASN A 17 24.86 5.61 -11.47
CA ASN A 17 25.79 6.04 -10.45
C ASN A 17 26.51 4.84 -9.80
N PRO A 18 27.80 4.96 -9.46
CA PRO A 18 28.40 4.03 -8.52
C PRO A 18 27.74 4.18 -7.15
N ILE A 19 27.41 3.06 -6.52
CA ILE A 19 26.83 3.07 -5.17
C ILE A 19 27.91 3.52 -4.18
N LYS A 20 27.65 4.58 -3.43
CA LYS A 20 28.55 5.13 -2.42
C LYS A 20 28.07 4.77 -1.02
N ALA A 21 28.98 4.44 -0.12
CA ALA A 21 28.67 4.35 1.29
C ALA A 21 28.50 5.76 1.88
N ILE A 22 27.42 5.97 2.63
CA ILE A 22 27.15 7.21 3.36
C ILE A 22 27.72 7.14 4.79
N SER A 23 28.03 5.93 5.27
CA SER A 23 28.61 5.65 6.58
C SER A 23 29.65 4.53 6.48
N GLU A 24 30.55 4.43 7.46
CA GLU A 24 31.62 3.41 7.45
C GLU A 24 31.04 1.98 7.46
N GLU A 25 29.97 1.74 8.21
CA GLU A 25 29.33 0.43 8.32
C GLU A 25 28.64 0.00 7.00
N ALA A 26 28.49 0.91 6.04
CA ALA A 26 27.90 0.66 4.73
C ALA A 26 28.94 0.39 3.64
N ARG A 27 30.25 0.53 3.92
CA ARG A 27 31.33 0.33 2.93
C ARG A 27 31.26 -1.05 2.28
N LYS A 28 31.13 -2.10 3.09
CA LYS A 28 30.99 -3.47 2.61
C LYS A 28 29.73 -3.67 1.75
N THR A 29 28.60 -3.06 2.13
CA THR A 29 27.37 -3.11 1.32
C THR A 29 27.60 -2.50 -0.06
N ALA A 30 28.16 -1.28 -0.12
CA ALA A 30 28.41 -0.57 -1.36
C ALA A 30 29.39 -1.33 -2.28
N GLU A 31 30.46 -1.89 -1.72
CA GLU A 31 31.42 -2.70 -2.47
C GLU A 31 30.79 -3.95 -3.09
N ILE A 32 29.97 -4.67 -2.32
CA ILE A 32 29.27 -5.87 -2.82
C ILE A 32 28.27 -5.50 -3.91
N LEU A 33 27.47 -4.45 -3.71
CA LEU A 33 26.46 -4.05 -4.69
C LEU A 33 27.07 -3.53 -5.99
N ASN A 34 28.17 -2.77 -5.94
CA ASN A 34 28.87 -2.37 -7.16
C ASN A 34 29.41 -3.59 -7.93
N LYS A 35 30.01 -4.58 -7.24
CA LYS A 35 30.45 -5.84 -7.87
C LYS A 35 29.28 -6.60 -8.48
N TYR A 36 28.16 -6.67 -7.77
CA TYR A 36 26.91 -7.26 -8.25
C TYR A 36 26.40 -6.58 -9.51
N LEU A 37 26.38 -5.24 -9.56
CA LEU A 37 25.92 -4.48 -10.71
C LEU A 37 26.82 -4.68 -11.94
N VAL A 38 28.15 -4.69 -11.76
CA VAL A 38 29.10 -5.00 -12.83
C VAL A 38 28.81 -6.39 -13.40
N ARG A 39 28.70 -7.40 -12.53
CA ARG A 39 28.43 -8.78 -12.97
C ARG A 39 27.05 -8.93 -13.62
N SER A 40 26.03 -8.25 -13.09
CA SER A 40 24.68 -8.25 -13.64
C SER A 40 24.67 -7.65 -15.05
N ARG A 41 25.37 -6.54 -15.27
CA ARG A 41 25.49 -5.89 -16.58
C ARG A 41 26.12 -6.82 -17.62
N GLU A 42 27.19 -7.53 -17.26
CA GLU A 42 27.82 -8.53 -18.14
C GLU A 42 26.83 -9.62 -18.54
N ILE A 43 26.14 -10.21 -17.56
CA ILE A 43 25.17 -11.29 -17.80
C ILE A 43 24.02 -10.80 -18.68
N LEU A 44 23.43 -9.65 -18.34
CA LEU A 44 22.27 -9.12 -19.06
C LEU A 44 22.63 -8.66 -20.48
N ALA A 45 23.82 -8.12 -20.72
CA ALA A 45 24.24 -7.63 -22.04
C ALA A 45 24.23 -8.73 -23.12
N TYR A 46 24.56 -9.96 -22.74
CA TYR A 46 24.64 -11.16 -23.60
C TYR A 46 23.49 -12.15 -23.38
N HIS A 47 22.48 -11.79 -22.58
CA HIS A 47 21.37 -12.68 -22.33
C HIS A 47 20.53 -12.85 -23.63
N PRO A 48 20.12 -14.07 -24.03
CA PRO A 48 19.39 -14.31 -25.28
C PRO A 48 18.12 -13.48 -25.43
N PHE A 49 17.47 -13.13 -24.31
CA PHE A 49 16.34 -12.18 -24.32
C PHE A 49 16.73 -10.80 -24.87
N ASN A 50 17.87 -10.25 -24.45
CA ASN A 50 18.34 -8.94 -24.89
C ASN A 50 18.91 -8.98 -26.30
N GLU A 51 19.51 -10.09 -26.74
CA GLU A 51 19.89 -10.31 -28.14
C GLU A 51 18.65 -10.24 -29.05
N ARG A 52 17.57 -10.97 -28.70
CA ARG A 52 16.31 -10.90 -29.45
C ARG A 52 15.71 -9.50 -29.48
N ARG A 53 15.77 -8.76 -28.37
CA ARG A 53 15.29 -7.35 -28.33
C ARG A 53 16.07 -6.46 -29.30
N LYS A 54 17.41 -6.58 -29.33
CA LYS A 54 18.27 -5.83 -30.26
C LYS A 54 17.91 -6.14 -31.72
N ILE A 55 17.72 -7.42 -32.07
CA ILE A 55 17.30 -7.84 -33.41
C ILE A 55 15.94 -7.21 -33.81
N GLN A 56 15.02 -7.08 -32.84
CA GLN A 56 13.72 -6.46 -33.04
C GLN A 56 13.74 -4.91 -33.00
N GLY A 57 14.91 -4.27 -32.93
CA GLY A 57 15.02 -2.82 -32.80
C GLY A 57 14.53 -2.25 -31.46
N LYS A 58 14.37 -3.10 -30.42
CA LYS A 58 13.94 -2.69 -29.08
C LYS A 58 15.15 -2.43 -28.18
N LEU A 59 15.00 -1.51 -27.23
CA LEU A 59 16.03 -1.23 -26.22
C LEU A 59 16.30 -2.47 -25.36
N PRO A 60 17.56 -2.92 -25.19
CA PRO A 60 17.90 -4.02 -24.31
C PRO A 60 17.71 -3.62 -22.83
N ALA A 61 17.30 -4.57 -21.99
CA ALA A 61 17.25 -4.42 -20.54
C ALA A 61 18.55 -4.95 -19.93
N ASN A 62 19.65 -4.22 -20.12
CA ASN A 62 21.02 -4.67 -19.81
C ASN A 62 21.63 -4.04 -18.55
N GLU A 63 20.83 -3.35 -17.74
CA GLU A 63 21.27 -2.64 -16.54
C GLU A 63 20.24 -2.83 -15.42
N LEU A 64 20.71 -2.85 -14.17
CA LEU A 64 19.85 -2.80 -12.99
C LEU A 64 20.05 -1.47 -12.28
N LEU A 65 18.98 -0.67 -12.19
CA LEU A 65 18.98 0.56 -11.40
C LEU A 65 18.43 0.25 -10.01
N LEU A 66 19.29 0.35 -9.00
CA LEU A 66 18.94 0.15 -7.60
C LEU A 66 18.62 1.50 -6.97
N ARG A 67 17.50 1.53 -6.25
CA ARG A 67 17.01 2.72 -5.56
C ARG A 67 16.37 2.36 -4.23
N GLY A 68 16.38 3.29 -3.28
CA GLY A 68 15.66 3.16 -2.01
C GLY A 68 16.20 2.04 -1.12
N PRO A 69 17.50 2.07 -0.76
CA PRO A 69 18.06 1.09 0.17
C PRO A 69 17.31 1.18 1.51
N GLY A 70 16.91 0.03 2.04
CA GLY A 70 16.23 -0.06 3.32
C GLY A 70 16.54 -1.37 4.02
N LEU A 71 16.78 -1.28 5.33
CA LEU A 71 16.82 -2.46 6.20
C LEU A 71 15.40 -2.91 6.51
N THR A 72 15.22 -4.23 6.60
CA THR A 72 13.97 -4.79 7.12
C THR A 72 13.78 -4.33 8.57
N PRO A 73 12.68 -3.60 8.88
CA PRO A 73 12.42 -3.17 10.24
C PRO A 73 12.07 -4.38 11.12
N ASN A 74 12.45 -4.32 12.39
CA ASN A 74 11.92 -5.25 13.38
C ASN A 74 10.60 -4.69 13.90
N LEU A 75 9.48 -5.29 13.47
CA LEU A 75 8.13 -4.87 13.85
C LEU A 75 7.57 -5.86 14.87
N MET A 76 6.88 -5.34 15.88
CA MET A 76 6.08 -6.17 16.78
C MET A 76 4.95 -6.83 15.97
N PRO A 77 4.74 -8.16 16.10
CA PRO A 77 3.62 -8.84 15.47
C PRO A 77 2.27 -8.18 15.80
N PHE A 78 1.37 -8.11 14.83
CA PHE A 78 0.06 -7.47 14.98
C PHE A 78 -0.75 -8.10 16.13
N GLN A 79 -0.72 -9.44 16.23
CA GLN A 79 -1.41 -10.16 17.29
C GLN A 79 -0.83 -9.86 18.68
N GLU A 80 0.49 -9.64 18.79
CA GLU A 80 1.12 -9.23 20.04
C GLU A 80 0.74 -7.78 20.40
N MET A 81 0.69 -6.90 19.40
CA MET A 81 0.37 -5.49 19.59
C MET A 81 -1.10 -5.23 19.98
N TYR A 82 -2.04 -5.98 19.41
CA TYR A 82 -3.48 -5.72 19.55
C TYR A 82 -4.27 -6.88 20.17
N GLY A 83 -3.65 -8.02 20.46
CA GLY A 83 -4.34 -9.18 21.04
C GLY A 83 -5.30 -9.89 20.09
N ILE A 84 -5.29 -9.55 18.79
CA ILE A 84 -6.28 -10.03 17.81
C ILE A 84 -5.63 -10.63 16.57
N SER A 85 -6.32 -11.60 15.97
CA SER A 85 -5.88 -12.23 14.73
C SER A 85 -6.20 -11.33 13.53
N GLY A 86 -5.31 -11.31 12.54
CA GLY A 86 -5.46 -10.43 11.38
C GLY A 86 -5.15 -11.13 10.05
N ALA A 87 -5.81 -10.66 9.00
CA ALA A 87 -5.53 -11.04 7.62
C ALA A 87 -5.53 -9.82 6.69
N TYR A 88 -5.09 -9.99 5.44
CA TYR A 88 -5.08 -8.91 4.46
C TYR A 88 -5.44 -9.35 3.04
N ALA A 89 -6.05 -8.43 2.28
CA ALA A 89 -6.30 -8.56 0.85
C ALA A 89 -5.69 -7.37 0.10
N VAL A 90 -4.45 -7.54 -0.36
CA VAL A 90 -3.60 -6.48 -0.90
C VAL A 90 -2.93 -6.96 -2.18
N GLY A 91 -2.98 -6.14 -3.25
CA GLY A 91 -2.33 -6.49 -4.52
C GLY A 91 -0.88 -6.00 -4.65
N ILE A 92 -0.51 -4.94 -3.94
CA ILE A 92 0.80 -4.30 -4.14
C ILE A 92 1.90 -4.91 -3.26
N PRO A 93 3.10 -5.21 -3.81
CA PRO A 93 4.17 -5.89 -3.07
C PRO A 93 4.61 -5.20 -1.78
N MET A 94 4.66 -3.87 -1.77
CA MET A 94 5.13 -3.09 -0.62
C MET A 94 4.25 -3.30 0.62
N ILE A 95 2.94 -3.11 0.49
CA ILE A 95 1.99 -3.30 1.60
C ILE A 95 1.90 -4.78 1.99
N ARG A 96 1.99 -5.71 1.02
CA ARG A 96 2.09 -7.16 1.32
C ARG A 96 3.31 -7.46 2.19
N GLY A 97 4.46 -6.88 1.85
CA GLY A 97 5.69 -7.02 2.63
C GLY A 97 5.53 -6.53 4.07
N LEU A 98 4.94 -5.36 4.28
CA LEU A 98 4.66 -4.83 5.62
C LEU A 98 3.67 -5.71 6.39
N ALA A 99 2.58 -6.13 5.76
CA ALA A 99 1.59 -7.00 6.38
C ALA A 99 2.19 -8.35 6.80
N ASN A 100 3.07 -8.92 5.98
CA ASN A 100 3.80 -10.15 6.30
C ASN A 100 4.78 -9.94 7.48
N LEU A 101 5.51 -8.81 7.51
CA LEU A 101 6.40 -8.49 8.64
C LEU A 101 5.63 -8.31 9.96
N MET A 102 4.39 -7.85 9.88
CA MET A 102 3.48 -7.76 11.03
C MET A 102 2.77 -9.09 11.36
N GLY A 103 3.00 -10.17 10.61
CA GLY A 103 2.39 -11.47 10.86
C GLY A 103 0.91 -11.58 10.47
N LEU A 104 0.40 -10.70 9.59
CA LEU A 104 -0.95 -10.83 9.05
C LEU A 104 -1.02 -11.94 8.00
N GLU A 105 -2.12 -12.69 7.98
CA GLU A 105 -2.32 -13.78 7.01
C GLU A 105 -2.77 -13.25 5.64
N GLU A 106 -2.13 -13.69 4.56
CA GLU A 106 -2.56 -13.33 3.20
C GLU A 106 -3.85 -14.06 2.79
N LEU A 107 -4.88 -13.30 2.41
CA LEU A 107 -6.08 -13.85 1.78
C LEU A 107 -5.79 -14.18 0.32
N LYS A 108 -5.76 -15.48 -0.01
CA LYS A 108 -5.53 -15.99 -1.37
C LYS A 108 -6.79 -15.84 -2.23
N ILE A 109 -7.02 -14.63 -2.72
CA ILE A 109 -8.16 -14.27 -3.57
C ILE A 109 -7.69 -14.19 -5.03
N ARG A 110 -8.42 -14.84 -5.95
CA ARG A 110 -8.12 -14.77 -7.39
C ARG A 110 -8.49 -13.38 -7.94
N GLY A 111 -7.72 -12.88 -8.91
CA GLY A 111 -8.02 -11.61 -9.59
C GLY A 111 -7.52 -10.36 -8.87
N ILE A 112 -6.72 -10.51 -7.80
CA ILE A 112 -6.14 -9.37 -7.09
C ILE A 112 -4.81 -8.97 -7.73
N THR A 113 -4.84 -7.98 -8.63
CA THR A 113 -3.67 -7.57 -9.43
C THR A 113 -2.90 -6.40 -8.81
N GLY A 114 -3.55 -5.59 -7.97
CA GLY A 114 -2.96 -4.34 -7.48
C GLY A 114 -2.94 -3.21 -8.52
N SER A 115 -3.69 -3.35 -9.61
CA SER A 115 -3.86 -2.33 -10.65
C SER A 115 -5.36 -2.06 -10.91
N ILE A 116 -5.67 -1.27 -11.94
CA ILE A 116 -7.03 -0.87 -12.33
C ILE A 116 -7.92 -2.07 -12.68
N ASP A 117 -7.33 -3.15 -13.17
CA ASP A 117 -7.98 -4.41 -13.57
C ASP A 117 -8.22 -5.39 -12.41
N THR A 118 -7.95 -4.97 -11.16
CA THR A 118 -8.20 -5.81 -9.99
C THR A 118 -9.69 -6.13 -9.83
N ASP A 119 -10.00 -7.34 -9.38
CA ASP A 119 -11.37 -7.73 -9.05
C ASP A 119 -11.77 -7.14 -7.68
N TYR A 120 -12.53 -6.04 -7.71
CA TYR A 120 -12.99 -5.33 -6.51
C TYR A 120 -14.00 -6.15 -5.69
N ASP A 121 -14.97 -6.80 -6.36
CA ASP A 121 -16.02 -7.58 -5.69
C ASP A 121 -15.42 -8.82 -5.03
N ALA A 122 -14.56 -9.57 -5.72
CA ALA A 122 -13.87 -10.72 -5.14
C ALA A 122 -13.01 -10.32 -3.93
N LYS A 123 -12.37 -9.14 -3.98
CA LYS A 123 -11.58 -8.61 -2.87
C LYS A 123 -12.44 -8.34 -1.64
N ILE A 124 -13.55 -7.59 -1.80
CA ILE A 124 -14.44 -7.24 -0.68
C ILE A 124 -15.12 -8.50 -0.13
N ARG A 125 -15.67 -9.38 -0.96
CA ARG A 125 -16.29 -10.63 -0.50
C ARG A 125 -15.30 -11.55 0.20
N GLY A 126 -14.09 -11.67 -0.34
CA GLY A 126 -13.03 -12.45 0.29
C GLY A 126 -12.66 -11.90 1.68
N ALA A 127 -12.63 -10.57 1.82
CA ALA A 127 -12.41 -9.93 3.11
C ALA A 127 -13.55 -10.16 4.11
N VAL A 128 -14.81 -9.98 3.68
CA VAL A 128 -16.00 -10.25 4.51
C VAL A 128 -16.03 -11.70 4.96
N ASN A 129 -15.79 -12.66 4.06
CA ASN A 129 -15.76 -14.07 4.40
C ASN A 129 -14.66 -14.41 5.43
N ALA A 130 -13.52 -13.74 5.36
CA ALA A 130 -12.40 -13.96 6.27
C ALA A 130 -12.72 -13.54 7.72
N LEU A 131 -13.63 -12.59 7.92
CA LEU A 131 -14.05 -12.15 9.26
C LEU A 131 -14.74 -13.25 10.07
N SER A 132 -15.25 -14.32 9.44
CA SER A 132 -15.73 -15.51 10.15
C SER A 132 -14.63 -16.27 10.92
N LYS A 133 -13.35 -16.00 10.63
CA LYS A 133 -12.18 -16.68 11.21
C LYS A 133 -11.11 -15.72 11.74
N LYS A 134 -11.26 -14.43 11.49
CA LYS A 134 -10.26 -13.38 11.77
C LYS A 134 -10.96 -12.21 12.42
N ASP A 135 -10.31 -11.61 13.39
CA ASP A 135 -10.84 -10.44 14.10
C ASP A 135 -10.65 -9.15 13.30
N PHE A 136 -9.66 -9.11 12.41
CA PHE A 136 -9.31 -7.95 11.61
C PHE A 136 -8.94 -8.34 10.18
N VAL A 137 -9.41 -7.56 9.20
CA VAL A 137 -9.02 -7.72 7.79
C VAL A 137 -8.64 -6.37 7.19
N LEU A 138 -7.39 -6.25 6.74
CA LEU A 138 -6.91 -5.10 5.98
C LEU A 138 -7.20 -5.29 4.49
N VAL A 139 -7.97 -4.38 3.89
CA VAL A 139 -8.18 -4.33 2.44
C VAL A 139 -7.47 -3.12 1.86
N ASN A 140 -6.64 -3.32 0.83
CA ASN A 140 -6.03 -2.22 0.09
C ASN A 140 -6.46 -2.25 -1.39
N ILE A 141 -6.90 -1.10 -1.88
CA ILE A 141 -7.29 -0.90 -3.28
C ILE A 141 -6.40 0.19 -3.88
N LYS A 142 -5.50 -0.21 -4.79
CA LYS A 142 -4.48 0.69 -5.36
C LYS A 142 -4.98 1.54 -6.54
N ALA A 143 -6.02 1.08 -7.23
CA ALA A 143 -6.46 1.65 -8.50
C ALA A 143 -6.74 3.17 -8.50
N PRO A 144 -7.32 3.80 -7.44
CA PRO A 144 -7.50 5.24 -7.40
C PRO A 144 -6.19 6.03 -7.47
N ASP A 145 -5.10 5.50 -6.89
CA ASP A 145 -3.79 6.13 -6.92
C ASP A 145 -3.14 6.00 -8.32
N VAL A 146 -3.25 4.83 -8.96
CA VAL A 146 -2.76 4.62 -10.34
C VAL A 146 -3.40 5.63 -11.29
N ALA A 147 -4.72 5.79 -11.24
CA ALA A 147 -5.43 6.75 -12.08
C ALA A 147 -5.03 8.21 -11.79
N ALA A 148 -4.64 8.53 -10.55
CA ALA A 148 -4.19 9.86 -10.17
C ALA A 148 -2.77 10.15 -10.69
N HIS A 149 -1.83 9.22 -10.55
CA HIS A 149 -0.47 9.32 -11.14
C HIS A 149 -0.51 9.48 -12.66
N ASP A 150 -1.44 8.78 -13.33
CA ASP A 150 -1.68 8.90 -14.77
C ASP A 150 -2.40 10.20 -15.18
N LYS A 151 -2.66 11.11 -14.23
CA LYS A 151 -3.38 12.38 -14.43
C LYS A 151 -4.75 12.21 -15.09
N ASN A 152 -5.42 11.13 -14.77
CA ASN A 152 -6.70 10.76 -15.36
C ASN A 152 -7.84 10.87 -14.33
N PRO A 153 -8.42 12.06 -14.13
CA PRO A 153 -9.48 12.26 -13.14
C PRO A 153 -10.77 11.51 -13.49
N ILE A 154 -11.05 11.28 -14.78
CA ILE A 154 -12.24 10.52 -15.22
C ILE A 154 -12.11 9.05 -14.81
N LEU A 155 -10.95 8.45 -15.08
CA LEU A 155 -10.67 7.08 -14.66
C LEU A 155 -10.66 6.94 -13.13
N LYS A 156 -10.12 7.93 -12.41
CA LYS A 156 -10.14 7.94 -10.93
C LYS A 156 -11.58 7.90 -10.41
N ARG A 157 -12.49 8.70 -10.99
CA ARG A 157 -13.93 8.66 -10.68
C ARG A 157 -14.54 7.29 -10.97
N GLU A 158 -14.33 6.74 -12.17
CA GLU A 158 -14.89 5.45 -12.57
C GLU A 158 -14.42 4.29 -11.68
N VAL A 159 -13.16 4.32 -11.24
CA VAL A 159 -12.63 3.35 -10.28
C VAL A 159 -13.30 3.51 -8.91
N LEU A 160 -13.48 4.75 -8.42
CA LEU A 160 -14.18 4.99 -7.15
C LEU A 160 -15.64 4.49 -7.19
N GLU A 161 -16.35 4.71 -8.31
CA GLU A 161 -17.71 4.19 -8.52
C GLU A 161 -17.75 2.65 -8.49
N LYS A 162 -16.76 1.98 -9.09
CA LYS A 162 -16.64 0.50 -9.02
C LYS A 162 -16.36 0.00 -7.61
N ILE A 163 -15.53 0.73 -6.85
CA ILE A 163 -15.23 0.42 -5.44
C ILE A 163 -16.51 0.56 -4.61
N ASP A 164 -17.27 1.65 -4.80
CA ASP A 164 -18.55 1.89 -4.11
C ASP A 164 -19.52 0.72 -4.30
N VAL A 165 -19.72 0.28 -5.55
CA VAL A 165 -20.56 -0.90 -5.84
C VAL A 165 -20.04 -2.16 -5.15
N ALA A 166 -18.72 -2.40 -5.19
CA ALA A 166 -18.11 -3.57 -4.57
C ALA A 166 -18.19 -3.57 -3.03
N MET A 167 -18.32 -2.40 -2.40
CA MET A 167 -18.43 -2.26 -0.94
C MET A 167 -19.80 -2.63 -0.38
N LYS A 168 -20.82 -2.86 -1.22
CA LYS A 168 -22.18 -3.23 -0.76
C LYS A 168 -22.22 -4.33 0.32
N PRO A 169 -21.45 -5.44 0.24
CA PRO A 169 -21.47 -6.46 1.30
C PRO A 169 -21.04 -5.95 2.69
N LEU A 170 -20.30 -4.85 2.78
CA LEU A 170 -19.88 -4.27 4.06
C LEU A 170 -21.06 -3.74 4.88
N THR A 171 -22.15 -3.30 4.22
CA THR A 171 -23.34 -2.78 4.92
C THR A 171 -24.12 -3.87 5.62
N GLU A 172 -23.95 -5.13 5.19
CA GLU A 172 -24.67 -6.30 5.71
C GLU A 172 -24.04 -6.84 7.01
N ILE A 173 -22.84 -6.38 7.38
CA ILE A 173 -22.08 -6.86 8.55
C ILE A 173 -21.87 -5.78 9.63
N LEU A 174 -22.45 -4.59 9.48
CA LEU A 174 -22.22 -3.47 10.40
C LEU A 174 -22.74 -3.72 11.82
N GLU A 175 -23.66 -4.67 12.02
CA GLU A 175 -24.16 -5.04 13.35
C GLU A 175 -23.07 -5.69 14.22
N GLU A 176 -22.12 -6.40 13.60
CA GLU A 176 -21.07 -7.17 14.30
C GLU A 176 -19.66 -6.69 13.97
N THR A 177 -19.51 -5.77 13.00
CA THR A 177 -18.21 -5.35 12.46
C THR A 177 -18.06 -3.84 12.45
N VAL A 178 -16.91 -3.36 12.92
CA VAL A 178 -16.48 -1.97 12.70
C VAL A 178 -15.84 -1.87 11.31
N VAL A 179 -16.42 -1.06 10.43
CA VAL A 179 -15.90 -0.77 9.09
C VAL A 179 -15.23 0.59 9.10
N ILE A 180 -13.97 0.64 8.65
CA ILE A 180 -13.18 1.87 8.50
C ILE A 180 -12.82 2.04 7.02
N LEU A 181 -13.10 3.22 6.47
CA LEU A 181 -12.77 3.59 5.09
C LEU A 181 -12.00 4.91 5.07
N THR A 182 -10.83 4.90 4.43
CA THR A 182 -9.96 6.07 4.25
C THR A 182 -8.96 5.84 3.11
N GLY A 183 -8.32 6.90 2.64
CA GLY A 183 -7.04 6.81 1.93
C GLY A 183 -5.86 6.71 2.90
N ASP A 184 -4.72 6.19 2.44
CA ASP A 184 -3.43 6.27 3.13
C ASP A 184 -2.75 7.62 2.89
N HIS A 185 -2.99 8.24 1.73
CA HIS A 185 -2.57 9.60 1.39
C HIS A 185 -3.45 10.21 0.28
N SER A 186 -3.28 11.51 0.05
CA SER A 186 -3.86 12.21 -1.10
C SER A 186 -2.92 12.11 -2.31
N THR A 187 -3.50 11.92 -3.50
CA THR A 187 -2.78 11.98 -4.78
C THR A 187 -3.60 12.81 -5.76
N SER A 188 -3.01 13.91 -6.23
CA SER A 188 -3.69 14.85 -7.12
C SER A 188 -3.59 14.40 -8.57
N SER A 189 -4.73 14.33 -9.26
CA SER A 189 -4.78 14.06 -10.71
C SER A 189 -4.25 15.23 -11.55
N GLU A 190 -4.01 16.41 -10.96
CA GLU A 190 -3.42 17.55 -11.66
C GLU A 190 -1.89 17.43 -11.72
N SER A 191 -1.26 17.25 -10.55
CA SER A 191 0.19 17.09 -10.45
C SER A 191 0.63 15.70 -10.86
N GLY A 192 -0.19 14.67 -10.64
CA GLY A 192 0.20 13.27 -10.70
C GLY A 192 1.04 12.83 -9.50
N GLU A 193 1.05 13.62 -8.42
CA GLU A 193 1.94 13.40 -7.27
C GLU A 193 1.15 13.32 -5.97
N HIS A 194 1.77 12.72 -4.96
CA HIS A 194 1.23 12.70 -3.61
C HIS A 194 1.23 14.13 -3.02
N THR A 195 0.19 14.48 -2.28
CA THR A 195 0.05 15.79 -1.65
C THR A 195 -0.10 15.67 -0.14
N GLY A 196 0.12 16.78 0.57
CA GLY A 196 -0.05 16.88 2.03
C GLY A 196 -1.50 17.13 2.46
N ASP A 197 -2.46 17.06 1.54
CA ASP A 197 -3.87 17.31 1.85
C ASP A 197 -4.45 16.18 2.72
N PRO A 198 -5.31 16.51 3.70
CA PRO A 198 -5.95 15.50 4.53
C PRO A 198 -6.88 14.60 3.71
N VAL A 199 -6.96 13.33 4.08
CA VAL A 199 -7.82 12.33 3.43
C VAL A 199 -9.19 12.23 4.12
N PRO A 200 -10.28 11.98 3.37
CA PRO A 200 -11.57 11.62 3.95
C PRO A 200 -11.48 10.37 4.83
N PHE A 201 -12.12 10.39 6.00
CA PHE A 201 -12.16 9.28 6.95
C PHE A 201 -13.60 8.98 7.34
N LEU A 202 -14.00 7.72 7.22
CA LEU A 202 -15.29 7.17 7.63
C LEU A 202 -15.05 6.00 8.56
N ILE A 203 -15.81 5.94 9.64
CA ILE A 203 -15.92 4.76 10.50
C ILE A 203 -17.39 4.52 10.79
N SER A 204 -17.80 3.26 10.72
CA SER A 204 -19.18 2.84 10.91
C SER A 204 -19.21 1.53 11.69
N SER A 205 -20.13 1.42 12.63
CA SER A 205 -20.39 0.24 13.43
C SER A 205 -21.82 0.31 13.96
N TYR A 206 -22.29 -0.78 14.57
CA TYR A 206 -23.54 -0.78 15.32
C TYR A 206 -23.56 0.37 16.35
N ASP A 207 -24.68 1.10 16.38
CA ASP A 207 -24.98 2.18 17.34
C ASP A 207 -23.91 3.30 17.45
N ILE A 208 -23.14 3.54 16.37
CA ILE A 208 -22.17 4.63 16.37
C ILE A 208 -22.86 6.00 16.40
N ARG A 209 -22.30 6.94 17.18
CA ARG A 209 -22.75 8.34 17.17
C ARG A 209 -22.43 8.98 15.82
N THR A 210 -23.46 9.35 15.08
CA THR A 210 -23.32 10.00 13.78
C THR A 210 -23.19 11.52 13.92
N ASN A 211 -22.60 12.17 12.91
CA ASN A 211 -22.38 13.62 12.87
C ASN A 211 -23.26 14.33 11.81
N GLY A 212 -24.23 13.62 11.22
CA GLY A 212 -25.13 14.14 10.20
C GLY A 212 -24.55 14.24 8.77
N CYS A 213 -23.28 13.88 8.55
CA CYS A 213 -22.71 13.84 7.19
C CYS A 213 -23.39 12.73 6.37
N GLN A 214 -23.90 13.09 5.18
CA GLN A 214 -24.62 12.17 4.29
C GLN A 214 -23.79 11.69 3.09
N ARG A 215 -22.60 12.26 2.89
CA ARG A 215 -21.73 11.98 1.74
C ARG A 215 -20.30 11.80 2.19
N PHE A 216 -19.60 10.85 1.56
CA PHE A 216 -18.19 10.61 1.78
C PHE A 216 -17.37 11.27 0.66
N ASP A 217 -16.90 12.48 0.92
CA ASP A 217 -16.03 13.26 0.05
C ASP A 217 -15.24 14.29 0.88
N GLU A 218 -14.20 14.88 0.30
CA GLU A 218 -13.30 15.81 0.96
C GLU A 218 -14.04 17.01 1.56
N LYS A 219 -15.08 17.52 0.88
CA LYS A 219 -15.84 18.68 1.34
C LYS A 219 -16.71 18.35 2.55
N ASN A 220 -17.46 17.26 2.50
CA ASN A 220 -18.35 16.83 3.58
C ASN A 220 -17.56 16.35 4.80
N CYS A 221 -16.49 15.58 4.60
CA CYS A 221 -15.57 15.25 5.70
C CYS A 221 -14.85 16.49 6.24
N GLY A 222 -14.56 17.48 5.39
CA GLY A 222 -13.91 18.74 5.74
C GLY A 222 -14.71 19.63 6.70
N ILE A 223 -16.04 19.51 6.74
CA ILE A 223 -16.87 20.26 7.70
C ILE A 223 -17.18 19.48 8.99
N ALA A 224 -16.91 18.17 9.01
CA ALA A 224 -17.07 17.36 10.21
C ALA A 224 -16.08 17.80 11.31
N THR A 225 -16.54 17.80 12.57
CA THR A 225 -15.69 18.13 13.73
C THR A 225 -14.70 17.03 14.08
N PHE A 226 -14.93 15.80 13.61
CA PHE A 226 -14.05 14.68 13.86
C PHE A 226 -12.78 14.78 13.00
N ARG A 227 -11.62 14.75 13.67
CA ARG A 227 -10.29 14.74 13.09
C ARG A 227 -9.45 13.71 13.84
N ILE A 228 -8.76 12.85 13.09
CA ILE A 228 -7.94 11.78 13.65
C ILE A 228 -6.63 11.69 12.88
N GLN A 229 -5.55 11.31 13.58
CA GLN A 229 -4.28 10.97 12.94
C GLN A 229 -4.22 9.47 12.70
N SER A 230 -3.53 9.03 11.65
CA SER A 230 -3.44 7.61 11.26
C SER A 230 -3.04 6.68 12.41
N ARG A 231 -2.11 7.11 13.28
CA ARG A 231 -1.66 6.36 14.46
C ARG A 231 -2.75 6.07 15.49
N ASN A 232 -3.87 6.80 15.46
CA ASN A 232 -4.98 6.63 16.40
C ASN A 232 -6.14 5.81 15.81
N VAL A 233 -6.12 5.50 14.52
CA VAL A 233 -7.22 4.79 13.83
C VAL A 233 -7.48 3.42 14.46
N MET A 234 -6.43 2.63 14.69
CA MET A 234 -6.57 1.31 15.32
C MET A 234 -7.10 1.41 16.74
N GLN A 235 -6.62 2.36 17.56
CA GLN A 235 -7.12 2.54 18.93
C GLN A 235 -8.61 2.86 18.95
N TYR A 236 -9.06 3.74 18.05
CA TYR A 236 -10.47 4.10 17.95
C TYR A 236 -11.33 2.94 17.43
N GLY A 237 -10.84 2.19 16.44
CA GLY A 237 -11.51 0.98 15.94
C GLY A 237 -11.64 -0.10 17.01
N MET A 238 -10.58 -0.36 17.77
CA MET A 238 -10.59 -1.35 18.88
C MET A 238 -11.56 -0.96 19.98
N GLN A 239 -11.69 0.33 20.29
CA GLN A 239 -12.68 0.84 21.25
C GLN A 239 -14.12 0.56 20.78
N LEU A 240 -14.43 0.84 19.51
CA LEU A 240 -15.76 0.59 18.95
C LEU A 240 -16.07 -0.90 18.78
N ALA A 241 -15.03 -1.73 18.66
CA ALA A 241 -15.15 -3.19 18.59
C ALA A 241 -15.24 -3.85 19.98
N ASP A 242 -15.26 -3.07 21.07
CA ASP A 242 -15.22 -3.54 22.47
C ASP A 242 -13.99 -4.45 22.77
N ARG A 243 -12.84 -4.06 22.21
CA ARG A 243 -11.55 -4.76 22.37
C ARG A 243 -10.45 -3.89 22.97
N SER A 244 -10.80 -2.70 23.45
CA SER A 244 -9.87 -1.81 24.16
C SER A 244 -9.77 -2.19 25.64
N GLU A 245 -8.55 -2.30 26.16
CA GLU A 245 -8.32 -2.44 27.59
C GLU A 245 -8.24 -1.07 28.27
N LYS A 246 -8.73 -0.98 29.51
CA LYS A 246 -8.55 0.21 30.34
C LYS A 246 -7.09 0.32 30.75
N TYR A 247 -6.51 1.51 30.62
CA TYR A 247 -5.18 1.77 31.16
C TYR A 247 -5.28 2.22 32.62
N GLY A 248 -4.98 1.31 33.54
CA GLY A 248 -5.13 1.50 34.98
C GLY A 248 -6.58 1.31 35.46
N ALA A 249 -6.72 0.66 36.63
CA ALA A 249 -7.94 0.17 37.26
C ALA A 249 -8.60 -1.06 36.60
#